data_AF-A0A1Z9DW63-F1
#
_entry.id   AF-A0A1Z9DW63-F1
#
_cell.length_a   1.000
_cell.length_b   1.000
_cell.length_c   1.000
_cell.angle_alpha   90.00
_cell.angle_beta   90.00
_cell.angle_gamma   90.00
#
_symmetry.space_group_name_H-M   'P 1'
#
loop_
_entity.id
_entity.type
_entity.pdbx_description
1 polymer ?
#
loop_
_entity_poly.entity_id
_entity_poly.type
_entity_poly.pdbx_seq_one_letter_code
_entity_poly.pdbx_strand_id
1 'polypeptide(L)' 'PKSARAVANAVGKNPFAPKIPCHRVIRSDGSLGGYSGKGGLKTKKLLLKREGIIL' A
#
# COMPACT_ATOMS: atom_id res chain seq x y z
N PRO A 1 0.27 20.29 -5.22
CA PRO A 1 -0.81 19.28 -5.37
C PRO A 1 -1.52 18.96 -4.03
N LYS A 2 -2.86 19.03 -3.96
CA LYS A 2 -3.65 18.90 -2.70
C LYS A 2 -4.50 17.61 -2.58
N SER A 3 -4.27 16.61 -3.44
CA SER A 3 -5.19 15.46 -3.61
C SER A 3 -4.73 14.14 -2.97
N ALA A 4 -3.80 14.17 -2.00
CA ALA A 4 -3.25 12.96 -1.38
C ALA A 4 -4.32 12.01 -0.79
N ARG A 5 -5.36 12.58 -0.16
CA ARG A 5 -6.48 11.81 0.38
C ARG A 5 -7.30 11.08 -0.70
N ALA A 6 -7.55 11.74 -1.83
CA ALA A 6 -8.26 11.13 -2.95
C ALA A 6 -7.48 9.96 -3.54
N VAL A 7 -6.16 10.13 -3.73
CA VAL A 7 -5.26 9.06 -4.19
C VAL A 7 -5.25 7.89 -3.21
N ALA A 8 -5.11 8.15 -1.91
CA ALA A 8 -5.12 7.10 -0.89
C ALA A 8 -6.44 6.29 -0.89
N ASN A 9 -7.58 6.96 -1.06
CA ASN A 9 -8.88 6.30 -1.16
C ASN A 9 -9.01 5.45 -2.44
N ALA A 10 -8.52 5.94 -3.58
CA ALA A 10 -8.53 5.19 -4.83
C ALA A 10 -7.66 3.92 -4.72
N VAL A 11 -6.46 4.04 -4.16
CA VAL A 11 -5.54 2.92 -3.90
C VAL A 11 -6.16 1.92 -2.92
N GLY A 12 -6.83 2.39 -1.87
CA GLY A 12 -7.53 1.55 -0.89
C GLY A 12 -8.70 0.77 -1.49
N LYS A 13 -9.36 1.29 -2.53
CA LYS A 13 -10.47 0.61 -3.22
C LYS A 13 -10.05 -0.27 -4.39
N ASN A 14 -8.74 -0.47 -4.59
CA ASN A 14 -8.23 -1.29 -5.69
C ASN A 14 -8.69 -2.76 -5.58
N PRO A 15 -9.55 -3.25 -6.51
CA PRO A 15 -10.03 -4.64 -6.48
C PRO A 15 -9.01 -5.63 -7.04
N PHE A 16 -7.95 -5.15 -7.70
CA PHE A 16 -6.93 -5.97 -8.36
C PHE A 16 -5.65 -6.11 -7.53
N ALA A 17 -5.73 -5.92 -6.21
CA ALA A 17 -4.61 -6.20 -5.32
C ALA A 17 -4.33 -7.72 -5.30
N PRO A 18 -3.06 -8.19 -5.43
CA PRO A 18 -1.80 -7.44 -5.48
C PRO A 18 -1.24 -7.18 -6.90
N LYS A 19 -1.97 -7.53 -7.97
CA LYS A 19 -1.51 -7.38 -9.36
C LYS A 19 -1.18 -5.92 -9.69
N ILE A 20 -2.02 -4.98 -9.25
CA ILE A 20 -1.68 -3.56 -9.22
C ILE A 20 -0.90 -3.30 -7.92
N PRO A 21 0.29 -2.67 -7.95
CA PRO A 21 1.21 -2.58 -6.81
C PRO A 21 0.80 -1.52 -5.79
N CYS A 22 -0.44 -1.57 -5.29
CA CYS A 22 -0.95 -0.66 -4.25
C CYS A 22 -0.22 -0.80 -2.91
N HIS A 23 0.50 -1.91 -2.67
CA HIS A 23 1.35 -2.11 -1.50
C HIS A 23 2.57 -1.19 -1.47
N ARG A 24 2.98 -0.59 -2.60
CA ARG A 24 4.10 0.36 -2.68
C ARG A 24 3.75 1.77 -2.21
N VAL A 25 2.46 2.09 -2.04
CA VAL A 25 2.03 3.41 -1.56
C VAL A 25 2.19 3.48 -0.05
N ILE A 26 3.06 4.37 0.43
CA ILE A 26 3.35 4.60 1.85
C ILE A 26 3.06 6.04 2.25
N ARG A 27 3.09 6.34 3.56
CA ARG A 27 2.91 7.70 4.05
C ARG A 27 4.18 8.52 3.83
N SER A 28 4.04 9.84 3.81
CA SER A 28 5.17 10.78 3.63
C SER A 28 6.18 10.75 4.77
N ASP A 29 5.78 10.26 5.95
CA ASP A 29 6.64 10.06 7.13
C ASP A 29 7.43 8.73 7.07
N GLY A 30 7.33 7.98 5.97
CA GLY A 30 7.96 6.67 5.81
C GLY A 30 7.20 5.51 6.47
N SER A 31 6.14 5.79 7.23
CA SER A 31 5.36 4.75 7.89
C SER A 31 4.44 4.01 6.90
N LEU A 32 4.11 2.76 7.25
CA LEU A 32 3.20 1.97 6.44
C LEU A 32 1.73 2.38 6.69
N GLY A 33 1.08 2.83 5.61
CA GLY A 33 -0.37 2.93 5.54
C GLY A 33 -1.07 1.57 5.56
N GLY A 34 -2.38 1.59 5.82
CA GLY A 34 -3.24 0.43 5.68
C GLY A 34 -3.18 -0.22 4.28
N TYR A 35 -3.70 -1.43 4.19
CA TYR A 35 -3.75 -2.20 2.95
C TYR A 35 -5.08 -2.92 2.85
N SER A 36 -5.74 -2.83 1.69
CA SER A 36 -7.06 -3.39 1.45
C SER A 36 -7.06 -4.85 1.02
N GLY A 37 -5.91 -5.39 0.59
CA GLY A 37 -5.80 -6.80 0.25
C GLY A 37 -5.96 -7.71 1.47
N LYS A 38 -6.36 -8.96 1.23
CA LYS A 38 -6.52 -9.99 2.28
C LYS A 38 -5.26 -10.10 3.14
N GLY A 39 -5.42 -10.07 4.46
CA GLY A 39 -4.33 -10.05 5.43
C GLY A 39 -3.76 -8.65 5.73
N GLY A 40 -4.27 -7.60 5.07
CA GLY A 40 -4.04 -6.21 5.41
C GLY A 40 -2.55 -5.84 5.48
N LEU A 41 -2.19 -5.11 6.52
CA LEU A 41 -0.82 -4.60 6.72
C LEU A 41 0.25 -5.72 6.73
N LYS A 42 -0.10 -6.94 7.19
CA LYS A 42 0.84 -8.09 7.16
C LYS A 42 1.20 -8.48 5.73
N THR A 43 0.21 -8.55 4.85
CA THR A 43 0.40 -8.85 3.42
C THR A 43 1.21 -7.77 2.73
N LYS A 44 0.94 -6.49 3.03
CA LYS A 44 1.74 -5.37 2.52
C LYS A 44 3.22 -5.48 2.92
N LYS A 45 3.50 -5.76 4.20
CA LYS A 45 4.87 -5.99 4.69
C LYS A 45 5.54 -7.16 3.97
N LEU A 46 4.82 -8.28 3.78
CA LEU A 46 5.36 -9.45 3.09
C LEU A 46 5.70 -9.15 1.62
N LEU A 47 4.83 -8.43 0.92
CA LEU A 47 5.06 -8.03 -0.47
C LEU A 47 6.26 -7.10 -0.60
N LEU A 48 6.37 -6.09 0.25
CA LEU A 48 7.52 -5.17 0.26
C LEU A 48 8.83 -5.90 0.60
N LYS A 49 8.81 -6.84 1.56
CA LYS A 49 9.98 -7.69 1.85
C LYS A 49 10.39 -8.56 0.66
N ARG A 50 9.42 -9.13 -0.08
CA ARG A 50 9.69 -9.91 -1.30
C ARG A 50 10.28 -9.05 -2.42
N GLU A 51 9.99 -7.75 -2.44
CA GLU A 51 10.60 -6.77 -3.33
C GLU A 51 11.99 -6.30 -2.85
N GLY A 52 12.49 -6.83 -1.73
CA GLY A 52 13.80 -6.48 -1.18
C GLY A 52 13.81 -5.22 -0.30
N ILE A 53 12.64 -4.70 0.07
CA ILE A 53 12.55 -3.52 0.94
C ILE A 53 12.74 -3.92 2.40
N ILE A 54 13.68 -3.24 3.05
CA ILE A 54 13.92 -3.35 4.50
C ILE A 54 12.97 -2.37 5.19
N LEU A 55 12.12 -2.92 6.06
CA LEU A 55 11.03 -2.22 6.76
C LEU A 55 11.26 -2.18 8.27
#